data_AF-A0A3M8FU90-F1
#
_entry.id   AF-A0A3M8FU90-F1
#
_cell.length_a   1.000
_cell.length_b   1.000
_cell.length_c   1.000
_cell.angle_alpha   90.00
_cell.angle_beta   90.00
_cell.angle_gamma   90.00
#
_symmetry.space_group_name_H-M   'P 1'
#
loop_
_entity.id
_entity.type
_entity.pdbx_description
1 polymer ?
#
loop_
_entity_poly.entity_id
_entity_poly.type
_entity_poly.pdbx_seq_one_letter_code
_entity_poly.pdbx_strand_id
1 'polypeptide(L)' 'MLQPNSSGSAPARRFVPNAPYRVAHDLNGDWWIWRRSSQNSWTTYQRCNSETEAQLICDELIAGGKVQEPSTEIKS' A
#
# COMPACT_ATOMS: atom_id res chain seq x y z
N MET A 1 16.05 28.86 -24.84
CA MET A 1 15.63 28.71 -23.44
C MET A 1 14.98 27.33 -23.32
N LEU A 2 15.67 26.35 -22.73
CA LEU A 2 15.12 25.00 -22.49
C LEU A 2 14.62 24.93 -21.05
N GLN A 3 13.35 24.58 -20.86
CA GLN A 3 12.77 24.30 -19.55
C GLN A 3 13.27 22.93 -19.07
N PRO A 4 13.81 22.77 -17.84
CA PRO A 4 14.01 21.45 -17.27
C PRO A 4 12.66 20.91 -16.79
N ASN A 5 12.06 20.02 -17.59
CA ASN A 5 10.99 19.15 -17.12
C ASN A 5 11.60 18.14 -16.15
N SER A 6 11.70 18.52 -14.88
CA SER A 6 12.01 17.63 -13.76
C SER A 6 10.80 16.71 -13.53
N SER A 7 10.53 15.83 -14.49
CA SER A 7 9.76 14.62 -14.22
C SER A 7 10.66 13.77 -13.34
N GLY A 8 10.58 14.00 -12.03
CA GLY A 8 11.09 13.07 -11.04
C GLY A 8 10.39 11.75 -11.27
N SER A 9 11.00 10.90 -12.10
CA SER A 9 10.59 9.53 -12.28
C SER A 9 10.78 8.84 -10.95
N ALA A 10 9.76 8.91 -10.09
CA ALA A 10 9.50 7.81 -9.17
C ALA A 10 9.62 6.53 -10.02
N PRO A 11 10.39 5.51 -9.58
CA PRO A 11 10.56 4.30 -10.36
C PRO A 11 9.18 3.85 -10.79
N ALA A 12 8.97 3.73 -12.11
CA ALA A 12 7.68 3.36 -12.68
C ALA A 12 7.34 1.98 -12.11
N ARG A 13 6.58 1.98 -11.01
CA ARG A 13 6.24 0.77 -10.27
C ARG A 13 5.54 -0.15 -11.24
N ARG A 14 5.91 -1.43 -11.23
CA ARG A 14 5.26 -2.44 -12.05
C ARG A 14 3.77 -2.35 -11.79
N PHE A 15 3.01 -1.98 -12.82
CA PHE A 15 1.56 -2.03 -12.75
C PHE A 15 1.17 -3.49 -12.54
N VAL A 16 0.69 -3.81 -11.33
CA VAL A 16 0.16 -5.12 -11.01
C VAL A 16 -1.35 -5.06 -11.30
N PRO A 17 -1.82 -5.55 -12.47
CA PRO A 17 -3.25 -5.62 -12.72
C PRO A 17 -3.87 -6.48 -11.61
N ASN A 18 -4.90 -5.95 -10.96
CA ASN A 18 -5.56 -6.58 -9.80
C ASN A 18 -4.72 -6.69 -8.52
N ALA A 19 -3.88 -5.69 -8.21
CA ALA A 19 -3.23 -5.61 -6.91
C ALA A 19 -4.26 -5.76 -5.75
N PRO A 20 -4.05 -6.69 -4.80
CA PRO A 20 -4.95 -6.89 -3.66
C PRO A 20 -4.87 -5.76 -2.62
N TYR A 21 -3.83 -4.92 -2.70
CA TYR A 21 -3.63 -3.76 -1.85
C TYR A 21 -3.28 -2.53 -2.68
N ARG A 22 -3.60 -1.34 -2.16
CA ARG A 22 -3.18 -0.06 -2.73
C ARG A 22 -2.97 0.97 -1.62
N VAL A 23 -2.12 1.96 -1.87
CA VAL A 23 -1.96 3.13 -1.01
C VAL A 23 -2.82 4.26 -1.55
N ALA A 24 -3.55 4.94 -0.67
CA ALA A 24 -4.23 6.20 -0.99
C ALA A 24 -4.39 7.04 0.27
N HIS A 25 -4.33 8.36 0.12
CA HIS A 25 -4.64 9.29 1.20
C HIS A 25 -6.15 9.54 1.35
N ASP A 26 -6.57 9.84 2.57
CA ASP A 26 -7.92 10.34 2.84
C ASP A 26 -8.01 11.86 2.62
N LEU A 27 -9.22 12.44 2.67
CA LEU A 27 -9.47 13.88 2.58
C LEU A 27 -8.71 14.70 3.64
N ASN A 28 -8.36 14.06 4.76
CA ASN A 28 -7.56 14.66 5.83
C ASN A 28 -6.04 14.69 5.54
N GLY A 29 -5.60 14.10 4.42
CA GLY A 29 -4.18 13.98 4.07
C GLY A 29 -3.46 12.82 4.77
N ASP A 30 -4.20 12.00 5.54
CA ASP A 30 -3.67 10.79 6.16
C ASP A 30 -3.45 9.69 5.14
N TRP A 31 -2.31 9.01 5.22
CA TRP A 31 -1.99 7.90 4.34
C TRP A 31 -2.61 6.60 4.83
N TRP A 32 -3.30 5.90 3.92
CA TRP A 32 -3.95 4.64 4.22
C TRP A 32 -3.57 3.57 3.21
N ILE A 33 -3.41 2.36 3.73
CA ILE A 33 -3.37 1.13 2.95
C ILE A 33 -4.80 0.63 2.84
N TRP A 34 -5.23 0.39 1.61
CA TRP A 34 -6.54 -0.14 1.27
C TRP A 34 -6.37 -1.56 0.78
N ARG A 35 -7.16 -2.48 1.34
CA ARG A 35 -7.27 -3.84 0.82
C ARG A 35 -8.47 -3.95 -0.10
N ARG A 36 -8.34 -4.76 -1.14
CA ARG A 36 -9.42 -5.05 -2.06
C ARG A 36 -10.36 -6.07 -1.42
N SER A 37 -11.60 -5.67 -1.16
CA SER A 37 -12.61 -6.54 -0.53
C SER A 37 -13.53 -7.21 -1.54
N SER A 38 -13.80 -6.53 -2.66
CA SER A 38 -14.54 -7.09 -3.80
C SER A 38 -13.95 -6.53 -5.11
N GLN A 39 -14.49 -6.91 -6.26
CA GLN A 39 -13.99 -6.42 -7.56
C GLN A 39 -13.99 -4.89 -7.65
N ASN A 40 -14.97 -4.23 -7.02
CA ASN A 40 -15.16 -2.77 -7.08
C ASN A 40 -15.13 -2.09 -5.70
N SER A 41 -14.87 -2.83 -4.61
CA SER A 41 -14.87 -2.28 -3.26
C SER A 41 -13.51 -2.44 -2.59
N TRP A 42 -13.12 -1.37 -1.92
CA TRP A 42 -11.89 -1.26 -1.15
C TRP A 42 -12.25 -0.92 0.29
N THR A 43 -11.52 -1.51 1.22
CA THR A 43 -11.71 -1.26 2.65
C THR A 43 -10.38 -0.80 3.24
N THR A 44 -10.42 0.13 4.18
CA THR A 44 -9.25 0.55 4.93
C THR A 44 -8.64 -0.65 5.66
N TYR A 45 -7.33 -0.83 5.53
CA TYR A 45 -6.57 -1.88 6.19
C TYR A 45 -5.75 -1.32 7.34
N GLN A 46 -4.89 -0.32 7.05
CA GLN A 46 -3.98 0.26 8.03
C GLN A 46 -3.71 1.74 7.71
N ARG A 47 -3.68 2.59 8.74
CA ARG A 47 -3.21 3.97 8.64
C ARG A 47 -1.69 4.00 8.79
N CYS A 48 -1.05 4.85 8.00
CA CYS A 48 0.38 5.10 8.03
C CYS A 48 0.62 6.60 8.21
N ASN A 49 1.77 6.94 8.77
CA ASN A 49 2.11 8.35 9.02
C ASN A 49 2.70 9.03 7.78
N SER A 50 3.24 8.24 6.85
CA SER A 50 3.96 8.72 5.66
C SER A 50 3.65 7.88 4.43
N GLU A 51 3.68 8.50 3.25
CA GLU A 51 3.54 7.82 1.96
C GLU A 51 4.55 6.67 1.83
N THR A 52 5.83 6.95 2.13
CA THR A 52 6.91 5.99 2.02
C THR A 52 6.66 4.74 2.87
N GLU A 53 6.16 4.92 4.10
CA GLU A 53 5.84 3.82 5.01
C GLU A 53 4.67 3.00 4.48
N ALA A 54 3.56 3.67 4.11
CA ALA A 54 2.39 3.01 3.52
C ALA A 54 2.76 2.20 2.29
N GLN A 55 3.67 2.75 1.50
CA GLN A 55 4.09 2.19 0.24
C GLN A 55 5.04 1.01 0.38
N LEU A 56 5.94 1.02 1.37
CA LEU A 56 6.77 -0.14 1.73
C LEU A 56 5.90 -1.31 2.19
N ILE A 57 5.00 -1.05 3.14
CA ILE A 57 4.09 -2.08 3.66
C ILE A 57 3.18 -2.62 2.54
N CYS A 58 2.65 -1.74 1.68
CA CYS A 58 1.83 -2.15 0.55
C CYS A 58 2.62 -3.03 -0.44
N ASP A 59 3.90 -2.74 -0.68
CA ASP A 59 4.76 -3.55 -1.54
C ASP A 59 5.00 -4.94 -0.93
N GLU A 60 5.30 -5.02 0.37
CA GLU A 60 5.43 -6.28 1.10
C GLU A 60 4.14 -7.13 1.05
N LEU A 61 2.98 -6.47 1.22
CA LEU A 61 1.68 -7.13 1.13
C LEU A 61 1.37 -7.67 -0.27
N ILE A 62 1.80 -6.97 -1.33
CA ILE A 62 1.63 -7.40 -2.73
C ILE A 62 2.66 -8.49 -3.10
N ALA A 63 3.90 -8.37 -2.64
CA ALA A 63 5.01 -9.26 -2.98
C ALA A 63 4.89 -10.66 -2.36
N GLY A 64 4.15 -10.82 -1.25
CA GLY A 64 3.87 -12.15 -0.69
C GLY A 64 3.65 -12.24 0.82
N GLY A 65 3.26 -11.15 1.49
CA GLY A 65 3.10 -11.13 2.94
C GLY A 65 1.97 -12.02 3.46
N LYS A 66 2.30 -13.28 3.77
CA LYS A 66 1.67 -14.01 4.87
C LYS A 66 1.87 -13.15 6.12
N VAL A 67 0.90 -12.31 6.47
CA VAL A 67 0.83 -11.80 7.83
C VAL A 67 0.59 -13.05 8.67
N GLN A 68 1.66 -13.54 9.30
CA GLN A 68 1.57 -14.53 10.37
C GLN A 68 0.46 -14.04 11.29
N GLU A 69 -0.64 -14.79 11.36
CA GLU A 69 -1.52 -14.71 12.51
C GLU A 69 -0.60 -14.81 13.73
N PRO A 70 -0.77 -13.99 14.78
CA PRO A 70 -0.17 -14.30 16.05
C PRO A 70 -0.85 -15.58 16.53
N SER A 71 -0.33 -16.75 16.12
CA SER A 71 -0.64 -18.04 16.69
C SER A 71 -0.27 -17.93 18.16
N THR A 72 -1.26 -17.56 18.94
CA THR A 72 -1.18 -17.54 20.39
C THR A 72 -1.33 -19.00 20.79
N GLU A 73 -0.23 -19.75 20.68
CA GLU A 73 -0.12 -21.10 21.22
C GLU A 73 -0.17 -20.99 22.75
N ILE A 74 -1.38 -21.00 23.30
CA ILE A 74 -1.61 -21.20 24.73
C ILE A 74 -1.29 -22.64 25.08
N LYS A 75 -0.05 -22.86 25.51
CA LYS A 75 0.42 -24.12 26.09
C LYS A 75 -0.42 -24.45 27.34
N SER A 76 -1.16 -25.56 27.28
CA SER A 76 -1.85 -26.18 28.44
C SER A 76 -1.05 -27.37 28.95
#